data_AF-A0A7C2QEI3-F1
#
_entry.id   AF-A0A7C2QEI3-F1
#
_cell.length_a   1.000
_cell.length_b   1.000
_cell.length_c   1.000
_cell.angle_alpha   90.00
_cell.angle_beta   90.00
_cell.angle_gamma   90.00
#
_symmetry.space_group_name_H-M   'P 1'
#
loop_
_entity.id
_entity.type
_entity.pdbx_description
1 polymer ?
#
loop_
_entity_poly.entity_id
_entity_poly.type
_entity_poly.pdbx_seq_one_letter_code
_entity_poly.pdbx_strand_id
1 'polypeptide(L)'
;SILVGRGSSLMPYHMEARGLGIIDIRRLFGVAAIRQQKRVTLVITLADWEDVGNYDRTGLVEETMSILDVEVPHVTIPVKPGRNVGTLVEIAALNQKLKSMGIHTAKLMDQKLIEEMERRRLARDEASGESGEGLG
;
A
#
# COMPACT_ATOMS: atom_id res chain seq x y z
N SER A 1 14.27 -17.54 1.67
CA SER A 1 13.11 -18.43 1.92
C SER A 1 11.85 -17.86 1.29
N ILE A 2 10.83 -18.67 1.00
CA ILE A 2 9.54 -18.22 0.44
C ILE A 2 8.39 -18.61 1.38
N LEU A 3 7.42 -17.72 1.55
CA LEU A 3 6.20 -17.99 2.32
C LEU A 3 5.04 -18.32 1.37
N VAL A 4 4.35 -19.45 1.59
CA VAL A 4 3.24 -19.91 0.75
C VAL A 4 2.01 -20.19 1.60
N GLY A 5 0.90 -19.52 1.27
CA GLY A 5 -0.41 -19.75 1.89
C GLY A 5 -1.24 -20.76 1.09
N ARG A 6 -2.07 -21.54 1.79
CA ARG A 6 -3.02 -22.50 1.22
C ARG A 6 -4.36 -22.41 1.97
N GLY A 7 -5.46 -22.67 1.25
CA GLY A 7 -6.78 -22.81 1.86
C GLY A 7 -6.95 -24.14 2.60
N SER A 8 -7.99 -24.24 3.43
CA SER A 8 -8.35 -25.49 4.12
C SER A 8 -8.71 -26.60 3.12
N SER A 9 -8.26 -27.83 3.40
CA SER A 9 -8.61 -29.02 2.61
C SER A 9 -10.04 -29.50 2.85
N LEU A 10 -10.65 -29.16 3.99
CA LEU A 10 -11.98 -29.64 4.38
C LEU A 10 -13.10 -28.95 3.59
N MET A 11 -12.98 -27.64 3.38
CA MET A 11 -13.97 -26.84 2.64
C MET A 11 -13.26 -25.90 1.66
N PRO A 12 -12.67 -26.43 0.58
CA PRO A 12 -11.97 -25.61 -0.38
C PRO A 12 -12.95 -24.67 -1.09
N TYR A 13 -12.52 -23.43 -1.33
CA TYR A 13 -13.24 -22.41 -2.11
C TYR A 13 -14.57 -21.91 -1.51
N HIS A 14 -14.93 -22.33 -0.31
CA HIS A 14 -16.11 -21.81 0.38
C HIS A 14 -15.73 -20.57 1.20
N MET A 15 -16.66 -19.63 1.31
CA MET A 15 -16.52 -18.43 2.13
C MET A 15 -17.80 -18.21 2.93
N GLU A 16 -17.66 -17.77 4.19
CA GLU A 16 -18.79 -17.26 4.97
C GLU A 16 -19.00 -15.79 4.63
N ALA A 17 -20.24 -15.43 4.30
CA ALA A 17 -20.67 -14.06 4.07
C ALA A 17 -21.82 -13.73 5.02
N ARG A 18 -21.57 -12.83 5.96
CA ARG A 18 -22.56 -12.45 6.98
C ARG A 18 -23.87 -11.98 6.32
N GLY A 19 -24.98 -12.55 6.78
CA GLY A 19 -26.32 -12.27 6.24
C GLY A 19 -26.72 -13.12 5.02
N LEU A 20 -25.77 -13.82 4.38
CA LEU A 20 -26.01 -14.75 3.27
C LEU A 20 -25.72 -16.21 3.65
N GLY A 21 -24.78 -16.44 4.59
CA GLY A 21 -24.31 -17.77 4.96
C GLY A 21 -23.08 -18.20 4.15
N ILE A 22 -22.92 -19.50 3.95
CA ILE A 22 -21.77 -20.08 3.24
C ILE A 22 -22.02 -20.05 1.72
N ILE A 23 -21.06 -19.51 0.96
CA ILE A 23 -21.10 -19.41 -0.51
C ILE A 23 -19.94 -20.18 -1.17
N ASP A 24 -20.18 -20.73 -2.36
CA ASP A 24 -19.17 -21.41 -3.19
C ASP A 24 -18.60 -20.44 -4.24
N ILE A 25 -17.38 -19.93 -3.98
CA ILE A 25 -16.71 -18.93 -4.82
C ILE A 25 -16.39 -19.50 -6.21
N ARG A 26 -16.08 -20.80 -6.31
CA ARG A 26 -15.74 -21.44 -7.59
C ARG A 26 -16.96 -21.52 -8.50
N ARG A 27 -18.14 -21.84 -7.96
CA ARG A 27 -19.38 -21.91 -8.74
C ARG A 27 -19.89 -20.53 -9.13
N LEU A 28 -19.74 -19.54 -8.26
CA LEU A 28 -20.21 -18.17 -8.50
C LEU A 28 -19.33 -17.40 -9.50
N PHE A 29 -18.00 -17.53 -9.41
CA PHE A 29 -17.05 -16.68 -10.15
C PHE A 29 -16.08 -17.47 -11.04
N GLY A 30 -16.22 -18.79 -11.10
CA GLY A 30 -15.43 -19.67 -11.96
C GLY A 30 -14.01 -19.93 -11.46
N VAL A 31 -13.27 -20.69 -12.26
CA VAL A 31 -11.90 -21.15 -11.93
C VAL A 31 -10.89 -20.01 -11.84
N ALA A 32 -11.15 -18.88 -12.51
CA ALA A 32 -10.26 -17.72 -12.48
C ALA A 32 -10.22 -17.05 -11.09
N ALA A 33 -11.29 -17.18 -10.30
CA ALA A 33 -11.42 -16.56 -8.97
C ALA A 33 -10.79 -17.36 -7.82
N ILE A 34 -10.30 -18.59 -8.08
CA ILE A 34 -9.77 -19.47 -7.03
C ILE A 34 -8.30 -19.82 -7.25
N ARG A 35 -7.56 -20.04 -6.17
CA ARG A 35 -6.19 -20.57 -6.19
C ARG A 35 -6.02 -21.58 -5.06
N GLN A 36 -5.31 -22.68 -5.33
CA GLN A 36 -4.97 -23.70 -4.33
C GLN A 36 -3.89 -23.21 -3.35
N GLN A 37 -2.90 -22.51 -3.89
CA GLN A 37 -1.81 -21.93 -3.12
C GLN A 37 -1.37 -20.60 -3.74
N LYS A 38 -0.81 -19.72 -2.93
CA LYS A 38 -0.22 -18.47 -3.40
C LYS A 38 0.95 -18.06 -2.51
N ARG A 39 2.01 -17.55 -3.13
CA ARG A 39 3.11 -16.91 -2.40
C ARG A 39 2.57 -15.67 -1.69
N VAL A 40 2.88 -15.54 -0.41
CA VAL A 40 2.55 -14.36 0.39
C VAL A 40 3.62 -13.31 0.11
N THR A 41 3.20 -12.15 -0.40
CA THR A 41 4.12 -11.06 -0.81
C THR A 41 3.80 -9.73 -0.13
N LEU A 42 2.70 -9.68 0.62
CA LEU A 42 2.20 -8.52 1.34
C LEU A 42 1.31 -9.03 2.47
N VAL A 43 1.45 -8.46 3.65
CA VAL A 43 0.50 -8.58 4.75
C VAL A 43 -0.24 -7.25 4.87
N ILE A 44 -1.57 -7.31 4.94
CA ILE A 44 -2.39 -6.14 5.20
C ILE A 44 -3.13 -6.36 6.52
N THR A 45 -2.89 -5.49 7.49
CA THR A 45 -3.67 -5.44 8.73
C THR A 45 -4.80 -4.43 8.55
N LEU A 46 -6.03 -4.87 8.80
CA LEU A 46 -7.18 -3.99 8.90
C LEU A 46 -7.35 -3.60 10.38
N ALA A 47 -7.24 -2.31 10.67
CA ALA A 47 -7.34 -1.78 12.04
C ALA A 47 -8.43 -0.71 12.11
N ASP A 48 -9.02 -0.50 13.30
CA ASP A 48 -9.94 0.62 13.48
C ASP A 48 -9.22 1.95 13.27
N TRP A 49 -9.90 2.92 12.67
CA TRP A 49 -9.34 4.26 12.45
C TRP A 49 -8.84 4.90 13.75
N GLU A 50 -9.48 4.63 14.89
CA GLU A 50 -9.10 5.18 16.19
C GLU A 50 -7.83 4.52 16.78
N ASP A 51 -7.57 3.27 16.42
CA ASP A 51 -6.42 2.49 16.89
C ASP A 51 -5.16 2.75 16.06
N VAL A 52 -5.33 3.23 14.83
CA VAL A 52 -4.24 3.61 13.95
C VAL A 52 -3.76 5.01 14.36
N GLY A 53 -2.75 5.06 15.23
CA GLY A 53 -2.13 6.29 15.72
C GLY A 53 -1.47 7.14 14.60
N ASN A 54 -0.25 7.64 14.84
CA ASN A 54 0.46 8.43 13.84
C ASN A 54 0.97 7.51 12.69
N TYR A 55 0.10 7.22 11.74
CA TYR A 55 0.43 6.37 10.59
C TYR A 55 1.27 7.11 9.55
N ASP A 56 2.13 6.36 8.84
CA ASP A 56 2.88 6.91 7.72
C ASP A 56 1.94 7.23 6.55
N ARG A 57 1.78 8.53 6.27
CA ARG A 57 1.00 9.06 5.14
C ARG A 57 1.80 9.14 3.84
N THR A 58 3.11 9.04 3.94
CA THR A 58 4.04 9.26 2.82
C THR A 58 4.35 7.95 2.09
N GLY A 59 4.36 6.83 2.82
CA GLY A 59 4.76 5.53 2.29
C GLY A 59 6.27 5.44 2.01
N LEU A 60 7.06 6.29 2.67
CA LEU A 60 8.52 6.30 2.61
C LEU A 60 9.11 5.25 3.55
N VAL A 61 8.42 4.96 4.66
CA VAL A 61 8.83 3.91 5.59
C VAL A 61 8.26 2.58 5.09
N GLU A 62 9.11 1.55 5.06
CA GLU A 62 8.69 0.18 4.75
C GLU A 62 8.66 -0.64 6.02
N GLU A 63 7.46 -1.13 6.36
CA GLU A 63 7.25 -2.03 7.50
C GLU A 63 7.27 -3.48 7.01
N THR A 64 7.68 -4.38 7.90
CA THR A 64 7.67 -5.82 7.66
C THR A 64 7.02 -6.55 8.83
N MET A 65 6.43 -7.71 8.52
CA MET A 65 5.93 -8.66 9.51
C MET A 65 6.66 -9.99 9.31
N SER A 66 7.20 -10.51 10.41
CA SER A 66 7.82 -11.84 10.45
C SER A 66 6.76 -12.94 10.54
N ILE A 67 6.77 -13.87 9.59
CA ILE A 67 5.93 -15.07 9.61
C ILE A 67 6.81 -16.28 9.31
N LEU A 68 6.93 -17.20 10.26
CA LEU A 68 7.82 -18.37 10.15
C LEU A 68 9.24 -17.96 9.75
N ASP A 69 9.76 -16.93 10.40
CA ASP A 69 11.08 -16.32 10.16
C ASP A 69 11.27 -15.74 8.74
N VAL A 70 10.17 -15.46 8.03
CA VAL A 70 10.18 -14.76 6.75
C VAL A 70 9.62 -13.35 6.95
N GLU A 71 10.46 -12.34 6.73
CA GLU A 71 10.02 -10.94 6.67
C GLU A 71 9.19 -10.71 5.40
N VAL A 72 7.94 -10.29 5.60
CA VAL A 72 7.02 -9.95 4.52
C VAL A 72 6.65 -8.47 4.63
N PRO A 73 6.64 -7.71 3.53
CA PRO A 73 6.15 -6.34 3.53
C PRO A 73 4.78 -6.23 4.19
N HIS A 74 4.61 -5.24 5.05
CA HIS A 74 3.42 -5.05 5.88
C HIS A 74 2.85 -3.66 5.70
N VAL A 75 1.52 -3.57 5.64
CA VAL A 75 0.78 -2.31 5.57
C VAL A 75 -0.41 -2.40 6.50
N THR A 76 -0.64 -1.35 7.28
CA THR A 76 -1.86 -1.20 8.07
C THR A 76 -2.83 -0.26 7.36
N ILE A 77 -4.05 -0.73 7.07
CA ILE A 77 -5.12 0.06 6.46
C ILE A 77 -6.16 0.36 7.54
N PRO A 78 -6.37 1.65 7.89
CA PRO A 78 -7.42 2.02 8.83
C PRO A 78 -8.80 1.88 8.15
N VAL A 79 -9.71 1.21 8.85
CA VAL A 79 -11.07 0.95 8.39
C VAL A 79 -12.02 1.92 9.07
N LYS A 80 -12.88 2.54 8.26
CA LYS A 80 -13.97 3.40 8.74
C LYS A 80 -15.23 3.08 7.95
N PRO A 81 -16.43 3.07 8.57
CA PRO A 81 -17.69 2.92 7.85
C PRO A 81 -17.78 3.90 6.67
N GLY A 82 -18.29 3.43 5.54
CA GLY A 82 -18.42 4.22 4.31
C GLY A 82 -17.20 4.21 3.38
N ARG A 83 -16.09 3.56 3.75
CA ARG A 83 -14.96 3.31 2.82
C ARG A 83 -15.02 1.91 2.20
N ASN A 84 -14.70 1.82 0.91
CA ASN A 84 -14.54 0.54 0.23
C ASN A 84 -13.16 -0.07 0.57
N VAL A 85 -13.13 -0.96 1.55
CA VAL A 85 -11.91 -1.66 1.97
C VAL A 85 -11.34 -2.52 0.85
N GLY A 86 -12.19 -3.12 0.01
CA GLY A 86 -11.76 -3.95 -1.12
C GLY A 86 -10.88 -3.16 -2.10
N THR A 87 -11.31 -1.95 -2.47
CA THR A 87 -10.52 -1.06 -3.34
C THR A 87 -9.19 -0.66 -2.70
N LEU A 88 -9.16 -0.39 -1.39
CA LEU A 88 -7.91 -0.05 -0.69
C LEU A 88 -6.92 -1.22 -0.68
N VAL A 89 -7.41 -2.44 -0.42
CA VAL A 89 -6.62 -3.68 -0.47
C VAL A 89 -6.06 -3.93 -1.87
N GLU A 90 -6.86 -3.69 -2.92
CA GLU A 90 -6.43 -3.84 -4.31
C GLU A 90 -5.32 -2.85 -4.67
N ILE A 91 -5.49 -1.57 -4.33
CA ILE A 91 -4.49 -0.53 -4.57
C ILE A 91 -3.19 -0.86 -3.82
N ALA A 92 -3.27 -1.30 -2.56
CA ALA A 92 -2.10 -1.71 -1.79
C ALA A 92 -1.35 -2.88 -2.45
N ALA A 93 -2.07 -3.88 -2.95
CA ALA A 93 -1.48 -5.02 -3.65
C ALA A 93 -0.81 -4.60 -4.98
N LEU A 94 -1.43 -3.70 -5.75
CA LEU A 94 -0.85 -3.16 -6.99
C LEU A 94 0.38 -2.30 -6.70
N ASN A 95 0.35 -1.47 -5.66
CA ASN A 95 1.50 -0.68 -5.25
C ASN A 95 2.66 -1.58 -4.80
N GLN A 96 2.38 -2.64 -4.04
CA GLN A 96 3.42 -3.62 -3.67
C GLN A 96 4.00 -4.33 -4.90
N LYS A 97 3.18 -4.59 -5.92
CA LYS A 97 3.67 -5.11 -7.20
C LYS A 97 4.63 -4.13 -7.87
N LEU A 98 4.33 -2.83 -7.89
CA LEU A 98 5.25 -1.80 -8.40
C LEU A 98 6.57 -1.76 -7.62
N LYS A 99 6.52 -1.78 -6.29
CA LYS A 99 7.72 -1.87 -5.44
C LYS A 99 8.56 -3.10 -5.76
N SER A 100 7.92 -4.26 -5.96
CA SER A 100 8.63 -5.49 -6.36
C SER A 100 9.28 -5.43 -7.74
N MET A 101 8.87 -4.47 -8.58
CA MET A 101 9.47 -4.17 -9.89
C MET A 101 10.53 -3.05 -9.80
N GLY A 102 10.85 -2.56 -8.60
CA GLY A 102 11.82 -1.49 -8.36
C GLY A 102 11.23 -0.07 -8.47
N ILE A 103 9.91 0.08 -8.57
CA ILE A 103 9.26 1.39 -8.71
C ILE A 103 8.74 1.83 -7.34
N HIS A 104 9.40 2.82 -6.73
CA HIS A 104 9.02 3.39 -5.43
C HIS A 104 8.41 4.78 -5.59
N THR A 105 7.09 4.85 -5.82
CA THR A 105 6.36 6.10 -6.12
C THR A 105 6.57 7.20 -5.08
N ALA A 106 6.58 6.86 -3.78
CA ALA A 106 6.80 7.83 -2.70
C ALA A 106 8.17 8.50 -2.81
N LYS A 107 9.24 7.72 -3.03
CA LYS A 107 10.61 8.23 -3.20
C LYS A 107 10.74 9.10 -4.46
N LEU A 108 10.12 8.68 -5.56
CA LEU A 108 10.10 9.46 -6.80
C LEU A 108 9.37 10.80 -6.64
N MET A 109 8.30 10.83 -5.85
CA MET A 109 7.56 12.06 -5.56
C MET A 109 8.35 12.98 -4.63
N ASP A 110 8.99 12.42 -3.60
CA ASP A 110 9.84 13.14 -2.65
C ASP A 110 10.99 13.87 -3.36
N GLN A 111 11.73 13.16 -4.22
CA GLN A 111 12.81 13.74 -5.05
C GLN A 111 12.31 14.91 -5.91
N LYS A 112 11.17 14.73 -6.60
CA LYS A 112 10.57 15.80 -7.42
C LYS A 112 10.15 17.01 -6.60
N LEU A 113 9.68 16.80 -5.37
CA LEU A 113 9.31 17.89 -4.48
C LEU A 113 10.54 18.70 -4.06
N ILE A 114 11.63 18.01 -3.69
CA ILE A 114 12.89 18.66 -3.28
C ILE A 114 13.44 19.50 -4.43
N GLU A 115 13.52 18.94 -5.64
CA GLU A 115 13.98 19.66 -6.84
C GLU A 115 13.16 20.91 -7.13
N GLU A 116 11.83 20.84 -6.97
CA GLU A 116 10.93 21.97 -7.19
C GLU A 116 11.10 23.05 -6.11
N MET A 117 11.34 22.65 -4.85
CA MET A 117 11.59 23.59 -3.76
C MET A 117 12.90 24.35 -3.95
N GLU A 118 13.97 23.68 -4.38
CA GLU A 118 15.26 24.30 -4.68
C GLU A 118 15.15 25.29 -5.84
N ARG A 119 14.47 24.90 -6.92
CA ARG A 119 14.21 25.76 -8.07
C ARG A 119 13.50 27.06 -7.67
N ARG A 120 12.47 26.95 -6.81
CA ARG A 120 11.72 28.11 -6.30
C ARG A 120 12.53 28.99 -5.37
N ARG A 121 13.47 28.42 -4.61
CA ARG A 121 14.37 29.17 -3.74
C ARG A 121 15.35 30.00 -4.57
N LEU A 122 16.01 29.39 -5.55
CA LEU A 122 16.95 30.06 -6.45
C LEU A 122 16.29 31.23 -7.19
N ALA A 123 15.10 31.01 -7.76
CA ALA A 123 14.35 32.07 -8.45
C ALA A 123 13.97 33.24 -7.52
N ARG A 124 13.77 32.99 -6.21
CA ARG A 124 13.46 34.03 -5.22
C ARG A 124 14.72 34.81 -4.84
N ASP A 125 15.85 34.12 -4.69
CA ASP A 125 17.13 34.74 -4.34
C ASP A 125 17.63 35.65 -5.49
N GLU A 126 17.46 35.22 -6.75
CA GLU A 126 17.75 36.04 -7.94
C GLU A 126 16.90 37.32 -8.00
N ALA A 127 15.58 37.20 -7.84
CA ALA A 127 14.67 38.35 -7.82
C ALA A 127 14.94 39.34 -6.67
N SER A 128 15.48 38.85 -5.55
CA SER A 128 15.84 39.68 -4.39
C SER A 128 17.19 40.40 -4.58
N GLY A 129 18.11 39.81 -5.34
CA GLY A 129 19.43 40.39 -5.65
C GLY A 129 19.36 41.56 -6.64
N GLU A 130 18.52 41.47 -7.68
CA GLU A 130 18.36 42.53 -8.69
C GLU A 130 17.72 43.82 -8.12
N SER A 131 17.00 43.71 -7.01
CA SER A 131 16.36 44.88 -6.34
C SER A 131 17.35 45.75 -5.57
N GLY A 132 18.58 45.26 -5.30
CA GLY A 132 19.60 45.94 -4.48
C GLY A 132 20.62 46.78 -5.25
N GLU A 133 20.77 46.59 -6.56
CA GLU A 133 21.82 47.25 -7.37
C GLU A 133 21.34 48.50 -8.13
N GLY A 134 20.08 48.93 -7.95
CA GLY A 134 19.46 50.04 -8.70
C GLY A 134 19.55 51.45 -8.09
N LEU A 135 20.29 51.65 -6.99
CA LEU A 135 20.46 52.95 -6.32
C LEU A 135 21.94 53.24 -6.07
N GLY A 136 22.69 53.51 -7.14
CA GLY A 136 24.08 53.98 -7.10
C GLY A 136 24.29 55.08 -8.12
#